data_AF-A0A7N4P296-F1
#
_entry.id   AF-A0A7N4P296-F1
#
_cell.length_a   1.000
_cell.length_b   1.000
_cell.length_c   1.000
_cell.angle_alpha   90.00
_cell.angle_beta   90.00
_cell.angle_gamma   90.00
#
_symmetry.space_group_name_H-M   'P 1'
#
loop_
_entity.id
_entity.type
_entity.pdbx_description
1 polymer ?
#
loop_
_entity_poly.entity_id
_entity_poly.type
_entity_poly.pdbx_seq_one_letter_code
_entity_poly.pdbx_strand_id
1 'polypeptide(L)'
;FLLGGKGPRGIEGKPERCPGSPRPFFRLPSLPWAGCAPWWPPCGPPFSACALWPPPLYHPLLCCHSLLALGALPSVSQTVPSCPLCCCPSSPPLPVSLLLSVAERAFSLWSVQPSPEASRPARREKPRARKYKCGLPQPCPEQHLAFRVVSGAANVIGPKICLEDKMLMSSVKDNVGRGLNIALVNGVNGELLEARSFDMWAGDVNDLLKFIRPLHEGTLVFVASYDDPATKMNDETRKIFSELGSTNAKELAFRDSWVFVGAKGVQDKSPFEQHMKNSKNTNKYEGWPEALELEGCIPQRTVGPQ
;
A
#
# COMPACT_ATOMS: atom_id res chain seq x y z
N PHE A 1 -3.46 31.36 -73.37
CA PHE A 1 -2.03 31.29 -73.00
C PHE A 1 -1.80 29.96 -72.30
N LEU A 2 -1.67 28.87 -73.05
CA LEU A 2 -0.45 28.30 -73.62
C LEU A 2 0.42 27.54 -72.60
N LEU A 3 0.39 26.19 -72.73
CA LEU A 3 1.47 25.18 -72.64
C LEU A 3 2.16 24.95 -71.27
N GLY A 4 2.52 23.74 -70.81
CA GLY A 4 2.70 22.42 -71.44
C GLY A 4 4.18 21.98 -71.43
N GLY A 5 4.51 20.81 -70.85
CA GLY A 5 5.80 20.07 -71.04
C GLY A 5 6.31 19.38 -69.75
N LYS A 6 6.22 18.04 -69.57
CA LYS A 6 7.04 16.89 -70.06
C LYS A 6 8.45 16.74 -69.40
N GLY A 7 8.69 15.54 -68.82
CA GLY A 7 9.97 15.03 -68.23
C GLY A 7 11.09 14.74 -69.25
N PRO A 8 12.18 13.91 -68.99
CA PRO A 8 12.14 12.54 -68.42
C PRO A 8 13.42 11.98 -67.67
N ARG A 9 13.29 10.75 -67.11
CA ARG A 9 14.19 9.55 -67.00
C ARG A 9 15.71 9.56 -66.66
N GLY A 10 16.08 8.59 -65.79
CA GLY A 10 17.34 7.78 -65.71
C GLY A 10 17.42 7.09 -64.32
N ILE A 11 17.16 5.79 -64.06
CA ILE A 11 17.76 4.46 -64.40
C ILE A 11 19.15 4.19 -63.79
N GLU A 12 19.28 2.98 -63.21
CA GLU A 12 20.43 2.23 -62.62
C GLU A 12 20.54 2.29 -61.10
N GLY A 13 20.65 1.19 -60.33
CA GLY A 13 20.70 -0.24 -60.63
C GLY A 13 20.72 -1.01 -59.29
N LYS A 14 20.02 -2.15 -59.23
CA LYS A 14 20.05 -3.13 -58.13
C LYS A 14 21.21 -4.11 -58.39
N PRO A 15 21.70 -4.82 -57.36
CA PRO A 15 21.57 -6.27 -57.46
C PRO A 15 21.11 -6.96 -56.15
N GLU A 16 20.27 -7.98 -56.33
CA GLU A 16 20.04 -9.12 -55.41
C GLU A 16 21.24 -10.10 -55.53
N ARG A 17 21.56 -11.12 -54.69
CA ARG A 17 20.92 -11.87 -53.60
C ARG A 17 21.99 -12.83 -52.96
N CYS A 18 21.92 -13.07 -51.63
CA CYS A 18 22.20 -14.27 -50.77
C CYS A 18 23.33 -15.33 -51.07
N PRO A 19 23.65 -16.32 -50.18
CA PRO A 19 23.53 -16.51 -48.71
C PRO A 19 24.85 -17.01 -48.03
N GLY A 20 24.87 -17.17 -46.68
CA GLY A 20 25.83 -18.07 -46.01
C GLY A 20 26.40 -17.57 -44.68
N SER A 21 26.05 -18.24 -43.58
CA SER A 21 26.80 -18.21 -42.31
C SER A 21 28.08 -19.08 -42.46
N PRO A 22 29.18 -18.81 -41.74
CA PRO A 22 29.27 -19.17 -40.31
C PRO A 22 30.03 -18.17 -39.43
N ARG A 23 29.90 -18.37 -38.12
CA ARG A 23 30.56 -17.71 -36.99
C ARG A 23 32.05 -17.39 -37.22
N PRO A 24 32.60 -16.37 -36.52
CA PRO A 24 33.93 -16.49 -35.96
C PRO A 24 33.87 -16.60 -34.43
N PHE A 25 34.66 -17.55 -33.95
CA PHE A 25 35.09 -17.75 -32.58
C PHE A 25 35.52 -16.45 -31.89
N PHE A 26 35.03 -16.23 -30.67
CA PHE A 26 35.76 -15.43 -29.69
C PHE A 26 37.05 -16.19 -29.30
N ARG A 27 38.20 -15.64 -29.67
CA ARG A 27 39.49 -15.93 -29.00
C ARG A 27 39.69 -14.88 -27.91
N LEU A 28 39.61 -15.29 -26.65
CA LEU A 28 40.25 -14.59 -25.54
C LEU A 28 41.52 -15.38 -25.17
N PRO A 29 42.68 -14.73 -24.99
CA PRO A 29 43.89 -15.40 -24.57
C PRO A 29 43.97 -15.50 -23.04
N SER A 30 44.31 -16.71 -22.59
CA SER A 30 45.25 -17.05 -21.51
C SER A 30 45.19 -16.31 -20.16
N LEU A 31 44.79 -17.04 -19.11
CA LEU A 31 45.33 -16.91 -17.76
C LEU A 31 45.59 -18.33 -17.21
N PRO A 32 46.82 -18.69 -16.84
CA PRO A 32 47.08 -19.91 -16.10
C PRO A 32 47.40 -19.64 -14.61
N TRP A 33 47.11 -20.69 -13.85
CA TRP A 33 47.67 -21.10 -12.55
C TRP A 33 46.87 -20.87 -11.28
N ALA A 34 46.46 -22.03 -10.78
CA ALA A 34 46.00 -22.35 -9.45
C ALA A 34 47.13 -22.26 -8.42
N GLY A 35 46.76 -21.96 -7.18
CA GLY A 35 47.56 -22.13 -5.96
C GLY A 35 46.64 -22.15 -4.75
N CYS A 36 46.82 -23.14 -3.88
CA CYS A 36 45.90 -23.60 -2.83
C CYS A 36 45.93 -22.80 -1.50
N ALA A 37 44.77 -22.81 -0.81
CA ALA A 37 44.50 -22.78 0.66
C ALA A 37 44.85 -21.49 1.47
N PRO A 38 44.39 -21.28 2.74
CA PRO A 38 43.38 -21.95 3.59
C PRO A 38 42.35 -20.99 4.30
N TRP A 39 41.25 -21.57 4.82
CA TRP A 39 40.49 -21.28 6.08
C TRP A 39 40.14 -19.83 6.55
N TRP A 40 38.81 -19.63 6.74
CA TRP A 40 38.01 -18.66 7.55
C TRP A 40 38.01 -17.14 7.28
N PRO A 41 36.79 -16.53 7.35
CA PRO A 41 36.59 -15.27 8.07
C PRO A 41 35.32 -15.25 8.98
N PRO A 42 35.13 -14.19 9.81
CA PRO A 42 34.55 -14.29 11.16
C PRO A 42 33.06 -13.92 11.28
N CYS A 43 32.48 -14.30 12.42
CA CYS A 43 31.11 -14.01 12.88
C CYS A 43 30.93 -12.52 13.27
N GLY A 44 29.82 -11.92 12.81
CA GLY A 44 29.18 -10.71 13.34
C GLY A 44 27.70 -10.97 13.65
N PRO A 45 27.07 -10.21 14.56
CA PRO A 45 25.88 -10.66 15.30
C PRO A 45 24.54 -10.29 14.61
N PRO A 46 23.44 -11.03 14.84
CA PRO A 46 22.10 -10.57 14.55
C PRO A 46 21.35 -10.14 15.83
N PHE A 47 20.78 -8.93 15.83
CA PHE A 47 19.81 -8.48 16.82
C PHE A 47 18.38 -8.71 16.32
N SER A 48 17.61 -9.42 17.16
CA SER A 48 16.17 -9.33 17.42
C SER A 48 15.16 -9.25 16.26
N ALA A 49 14.51 -10.38 16.00
CA ALA A 49 13.15 -10.46 15.45
C ALA A 49 12.24 -11.17 16.46
N CYS A 50 11.36 -10.44 17.14
CA CYS A 50 10.20 -10.99 17.85
C CYS A 50 9.22 -9.85 18.15
N ALA A 51 8.17 -9.72 17.33
CA ALA A 51 6.82 -9.31 17.74
C ALA A 51 5.93 -9.20 16.49
N LEU A 52 5.15 -10.25 16.24
CA LEU A 52 3.92 -10.15 15.45
C LEU A 52 2.75 -10.61 16.32
N TRP A 53 1.75 -9.73 16.41
CA TRP A 53 0.31 -9.98 16.55
C TRP A 53 -0.35 -10.11 17.95
N PRO A 54 -1.59 -9.57 18.10
CA PRO A 54 -2.41 -9.57 19.32
C PRO A 54 -3.31 -10.82 19.45
N PRO A 55 -3.95 -11.06 20.62
CA PRO A 55 -4.64 -12.31 20.91
C PRO A 55 -6.13 -12.27 20.54
N PRO A 56 -6.82 -13.44 20.58
CA PRO A 56 -8.18 -13.47 21.08
C PRO A 56 -8.34 -14.39 22.30
N LEU A 57 -9.25 -13.91 23.15
CA LEU A 57 -9.79 -14.49 24.37
C LEU A 57 -10.54 -15.81 24.10
N TYR A 58 -10.41 -16.81 24.97
CA TYR A 58 -11.49 -17.69 25.43
C TYR A 58 -11.07 -18.42 26.72
N HIS A 59 -11.85 -18.22 27.78
CA HIS A 59 -11.98 -19.11 28.95
C HIS A 59 -13.08 -20.16 28.64
N PRO A 60 -13.31 -21.27 29.37
CA PRO A 60 -12.86 -21.61 30.74
C PRO A 60 -12.47 -23.09 31.00
N LEU A 61 -12.01 -23.32 32.24
CA LEU A 61 -12.06 -24.54 33.08
C LEU A 61 -12.93 -25.73 32.59
N LEU A 62 -12.32 -26.92 32.48
CA LEU A 62 -12.84 -28.31 32.56
C LEU A 62 -11.68 -29.21 32.05
N CYS A 63 -11.16 -30.28 32.65
CA CYS A 63 -11.54 -31.14 33.75
C CYS A 63 -10.25 -31.63 34.45
N CYS A 64 -10.28 -31.73 35.77
CA CYS A 64 -9.49 -32.69 36.53
C CYS A 64 -10.48 -33.74 37.10
N HIS A 65 -10.01 -34.97 37.32
CA HIS A 65 -10.72 -36.24 37.64
C HIS A 65 -11.18 -37.04 36.41
N SER A 66 -10.89 -38.33 36.25
CA SER A 66 -10.20 -39.37 37.04
C SER A 66 -9.94 -40.56 36.10
N LEU A 67 -8.85 -41.31 36.27
CA LEU A 67 -8.86 -42.80 36.29
C LEU A 67 -7.44 -43.35 36.46
N LEU A 68 -7.21 -43.95 37.63
CA LEU A 68 -6.20 -44.96 37.91
C LEU A 68 -6.57 -46.25 37.14
N ALA A 69 -5.61 -46.86 36.44
CA ALA A 69 -5.27 -48.29 36.60
C ALA A 69 -4.25 -48.77 35.54
N LEU A 70 -3.17 -49.36 36.07
CA LEU A 70 -2.48 -50.59 35.63
C LEU A 70 -2.07 -50.76 34.15
N GLY A 71 -0.78 -51.02 33.95
CA GLY A 71 -0.31 -51.82 32.82
C GLY A 71 1.02 -51.36 32.26
N ALA A 72 2.10 -52.03 32.69
CA ALA A 72 3.42 -51.93 32.10
C ALA A 72 3.41 -52.18 30.58
N LEU A 73 4.34 -51.52 29.86
CA LEU A 73 5.06 -51.91 28.63
C LEU A 73 5.86 -50.65 28.16
N PRO A 74 6.75 -50.71 27.16
CA PRO A 74 8.03 -51.42 27.09
C PRO A 74 9.20 -50.47 26.77
N SER A 75 10.40 -51.04 26.72
CA SER A 75 11.58 -50.48 26.06
C SER A 75 11.29 -50.20 24.58
N VAL A 76 11.75 -49.06 24.03
CA VAL A 76 12.58 -48.93 22.82
C VAL A 76 12.92 -47.44 22.58
N SER A 77 14.19 -47.27 22.23
CA SER A 77 14.94 -46.07 21.87
C SER A 77 14.30 -45.19 20.78
N GLN A 78 14.38 -43.86 20.95
CA GLN A 78 14.97 -42.97 19.94
C GLN A 78 15.33 -41.61 20.54
N THR A 79 16.60 -41.29 20.40
CA THR A 79 17.31 -40.08 20.83
C THR A 79 16.97 -38.87 19.96
N VAL A 80 16.59 -37.75 20.60
CA VAL A 80 16.68 -36.40 20.04
C VAL A 80 17.53 -35.57 21.01
N PRO A 81 18.64 -34.94 20.59
CA PRO A 81 19.48 -34.17 21.50
C PRO A 81 18.88 -32.79 21.76
N SER A 82 18.65 -32.54 23.04
CA SER A 82 18.34 -31.27 23.69
C SER A 82 19.52 -30.28 23.62
N CYS A 83 19.22 -29.03 23.27
CA CYS A 83 20.13 -27.88 23.38
C CYS A 83 20.63 -27.68 24.83
N PRO A 84 21.88 -27.22 25.03
CA PRO A 84 22.46 -27.05 26.35
C PRO A 84 21.94 -25.80 27.06
N LEU A 85 21.56 -25.99 28.33
CA LEU A 85 21.32 -24.96 29.32
C LEU A 85 22.62 -24.16 29.57
N CYS A 86 22.52 -22.82 29.54
CA CYS A 86 23.57 -21.93 29.98
C CYS A 86 23.85 -22.09 31.47
N CYS A 87 25.11 -22.37 31.80
CA CYS A 87 25.66 -22.25 33.14
C CYS A 87 25.66 -20.78 33.58
N CYS A 88 24.93 -20.44 34.65
CA CYS A 88 25.25 -19.28 35.48
C CYS A 88 26.34 -19.68 36.49
N PRO A 89 27.36 -18.83 36.74
CA PRO A 89 28.38 -19.11 37.72
C PRO A 89 27.81 -19.03 39.14
N SER A 90 28.26 -19.97 39.95
CA SER A 90 28.01 -20.15 41.38
C SER A 90 28.45 -18.94 42.22
N SER A 91 27.52 -18.38 42.99
CA SER A 91 27.80 -17.49 44.13
C SER A 91 27.68 -18.31 45.43
N PRO A 92 28.57 -18.13 46.43
CA PRO A 92 28.49 -18.88 47.69
C PRO A 92 27.37 -18.32 48.60
N PRO A 93 26.81 -19.12 49.52
CA PRO A 93 25.77 -18.65 50.43
C PRO A 93 26.37 -17.78 51.53
N LEU A 94 25.75 -16.62 51.79
CA LEU A 94 26.05 -15.78 52.97
C LEU A 94 25.28 -16.30 54.21
N PRO A 95 25.83 -16.13 55.42
CA PRO A 95 25.26 -16.67 56.65
C PRO A 95 23.99 -15.93 57.10
N VAL A 96 23.07 -16.70 57.69
CA VAL A 96 21.66 -16.38 58.00
C VAL A 96 21.44 -15.24 59.02
N SER A 97 22.49 -14.59 59.53
CA SER A 97 22.35 -13.62 60.62
C SER A 97 22.14 -12.14 60.19
N LEU A 98 21.91 -11.86 58.90
CA LEU A 98 21.71 -10.49 58.41
C LEU A 98 20.35 -10.29 57.71
N LEU A 99 19.29 -10.98 58.16
CA LEU A 99 17.93 -10.84 57.60
C LEU A 99 16.90 -10.22 58.56
N LEU A 100 17.32 -9.65 59.70
CA LEU A 100 16.39 -9.18 60.73
C LEU A 100 16.50 -7.69 61.11
N SER A 101 17.07 -6.83 60.26
CA SER A 101 17.02 -5.37 60.51
C SER A 101 16.57 -4.48 59.33
N VAL A 102 16.03 -5.06 58.24
CA VAL A 102 15.49 -4.27 57.10
C VAL A 102 13.95 -4.27 57.07
N ALA A 103 13.29 -5.06 57.92
CA ALA A 103 11.84 -5.19 57.92
C ALA A 103 11.09 -4.02 58.62
N GLU A 104 11.75 -3.17 59.41
CA GLU A 104 11.06 -2.09 60.14
C GLU A 104 11.19 -0.67 59.52
N ARG A 105 11.90 -0.50 58.40
CA ARG A 105 11.97 0.81 57.70
C ARG A 105 11.18 0.88 56.39
N ALA A 106 10.45 -0.18 56.03
CA ALA A 106 9.62 -0.20 54.81
C ALA A 106 8.16 0.20 55.05
N PHE A 107 7.73 0.41 56.29
CA PHE A 107 6.33 0.71 56.61
C PHE A 107 5.94 2.21 56.60
N SER A 108 6.90 3.13 56.50
CA SER A 108 6.63 4.59 56.52
C SER A 108 6.75 5.29 55.17
N LEU A 109 6.87 4.55 54.06
CA LEU A 109 6.97 5.12 52.70
C LEU A 109 5.81 4.74 51.76
N TRP A 110 4.78 4.06 52.26
CA TRP A 110 3.59 3.72 51.45
C TRP A 110 2.39 4.65 51.67
N SER A 111 2.57 5.78 52.35
CA SER A 111 1.51 6.78 52.57
C SER A 111 1.56 7.90 51.54
N VAL A 112 1.64 7.57 50.25
CA VAL A 112 1.38 8.53 49.16
C VAL A 112 0.21 7.98 48.35
N GLN A 113 -0.99 8.50 48.66
CA GLN A 113 -2.19 8.24 47.87
C GLN A 113 -2.03 8.89 46.47
N PRO A 114 -2.22 8.15 45.37
CA PRO A 114 -2.34 8.76 44.05
C PRO A 114 -3.62 9.60 43.96
N SER A 115 -3.48 10.80 43.40
CA SER A 115 -4.58 11.72 43.09
C SER A 115 -5.69 11.03 42.26
N PRO A 116 -6.99 11.27 42.52
CA PRO A 116 -8.10 10.55 41.89
C PRO A 116 -8.34 10.91 40.41
N GLU A 117 -7.53 11.77 39.80
CA GLU A 117 -7.74 12.23 38.43
C GLU A 117 -7.26 11.24 37.33
N ALA A 118 -6.54 10.17 37.69
CA ALA A 118 -5.88 9.28 36.72
C ALA A 118 -6.68 8.02 36.32
N SER A 119 -7.91 7.85 36.82
CA SER A 119 -8.75 6.68 36.55
C SER A 119 -9.99 6.99 35.70
N ARG A 120 -9.83 7.81 34.64
CA ARG A 120 -10.80 7.79 33.54
C ARG A 120 -10.27 6.84 32.47
N PRO A 121 -10.85 5.64 32.28
CA PRO A 121 -10.52 4.84 31.11
C PRO A 121 -10.86 5.68 29.89
N ALA A 122 -9.87 5.90 29.02
CA ALA A 122 -10.09 6.51 27.72
C ALA A 122 -11.25 5.76 27.07
N ARG A 123 -12.37 6.46 26.87
CA ARG A 123 -13.58 5.90 26.28
C ARG A 123 -13.17 5.40 24.90
N ARG A 124 -13.05 4.09 24.75
CA ARG A 124 -12.95 3.43 23.44
C ARG A 124 -14.28 3.72 22.76
N GLU A 125 -14.33 4.80 21.97
CA GLU A 125 -15.48 5.06 21.13
C GLU A 125 -15.63 3.84 20.22
N LYS A 126 -16.72 3.08 20.40
CA LYS A 126 -17.11 2.07 19.43
C LYS A 126 -17.13 2.74 18.06
N PRO A 127 -16.60 2.12 16.99
CA PRO A 127 -16.67 2.70 15.65
C PRO A 127 -18.12 3.09 15.40
N ARG A 128 -18.37 4.40 15.21
CA ARG A 128 -19.73 4.88 14.96
C ARG A 128 -20.29 4.04 13.82
N ALA A 129 -21.43 3.40 14.04
CA ALA A 129 -22.09 2.63 12.98
C ALA A 129 -22.22 3.56 11.77
N ARG A 130 -21.73 3.11 10.61
CA ARG A 130 -21.78 3.86 9.35
C ARG A 130 -23.24 4.19 9.07
N LYS A 131 -23.63 5.42 9.38
CA LYS A 131 -25.05 5.79 9.42
C LYS A 131 -25.56 6.26 8.06
N TYR A 132 -24.64 6.75 7.22
CA TYR A 132 -24.94 7.33 5.92
C TYR A 132 -24.11 6.69 4.81
N LYS A 133 -24.50 6.97 3.56
CA LYS A 133 -23.91 6.39 2.36
C LYS A 133 -22.38 6.53 2.35
N CYS A 134 -21.69 5.48 1.90
CA CYS A 134 -20.23 5.34 1.92
C CYS A 134 -19.57 5.50 3.31
N GLY A 135 -20.36 5.43 4.38
CA GLY A 135 -19.87 5.64 5.74
C GLY A 135 -19.55 7.10 6.06
N LEU A 136 -20.20 8.04 5.38
CA LEU A 136 -20.09 9.48 5.66
C LEU A 136 -20.57 9.81 7.09
N PRO A 137 -20.02 10.87 7.72
CA PRO A 137 -20.43 11.32 9.05
C PRO A 137 -21.80 12.00 9.07
N GLN A 138 -22.23 12.56 7.93
CA GLN A 138 -23.49 13.28 7.74
C GLN A 138 -24.14 12.92 6.39
N PRO A 139 -25.46 13.05 6.24
CA PRO A 139 -26.12 12.79 4.96
C PRO A 139 -25.79 13.90 3.94
N CYS A 140 -25.77 13.54 2.66
CA CYS A 140 -25.66 14.52 1.58
C CYS A 140 -26.98 15.27 1.37
N PRO A 141 -26.94 16.53 0.89
CA PRO A 141 -28.13 17.25 0.43
C PRO A 141 -28.85 16.52 -0.71
N GLU A 142 -30.08 16.94 -1.00
CA GLU A 142 -30.82 16.44 -2.17
C GLU A 142 -30.06 16.73 -3.47
N GLN A 143 -30.24 15.87 -4.48
CA GLN A 143 -29.56 15.97 -5.79
C GLN A 143 -28.03 15.99 -5.69
N HIS A 144 -27.46 15.29 -4.70
CA HIS A 144 -26.02 15.08 -4.58
C HIS A 144 -25.68 13.60 -4.49
N LEU A 145 -24.52 13.24 -5.03
CA LEU A 145 -23.94 11.91 -4.96
C LEU A 145 -22.91 11.86 -3.82
N ALA A 146 -23.15 10.99 -2.83
CA ALA A 146 -22.26 10.70 -1.72
C ALA A 146 -21.08 9.84 -2.16
N PHE A 147 -19.86 10.25 -1.84
CA PHE A 147 -18.67 9.48 -2.19
C PHE A 147 -17.65 9.42 -1.05
N ARG A 148 -16.80 8.39 -1.11
CA ARG A 148 -15.60 8.27 -0.29
C ARG A 148 -14.49 7.60 -1.09
N VAL A 149 -13.35 8.27 -1.17
CA VAL A 149 -12.13 7.80 -1.82
C VAL A 149 -11.03 7.69 -0.78
N VAL A 150 -10.35 6.56 -0.75
CA VAL A 150 -9.21 6.32 0.12
C VAL A 150 -8.05 5.83 -0.74
N SER A 151 -6.87 6.46 -0.63
CA SER A 151 -5.66 5.98 -1.29
C SER A 151 -5.19 4.66 -0.66
N GLY A 152 -4.27 3.98 -1.33
CA GLY A 152 -3.59 2.84 -0.72
C GLY A 152 -2.70 3.27 0.45
N ALA A 153 -2.47 2.36 1.39
CA ALA A 153 -1.48 2.52 2.45
C ALA A 153 -0.23 1.73 2.08
N ALA A 154 0.83 2.45 1.74
CA ALA A 154 2.03 1.89 1.13
C ALA A 154 1.69 0.96 -0.04
N ASN A 155 2.23 -0.26 -0.03
CA ASN A 155 1.99 -1.33 -1.00
C ASN A 155 1.23 -2.53 -0.40
N VAL A 156 0.62 -2.36 0.77
CA VAL A 156 0.00 -3.45 1.54
C VAL A 156 -1.52 -3.39 1.57
N ILE A 157 -2.10 -2.20 1.66
CA ILE A 157 -3.55 -2.01 1.67
C ILE A 157 -3.92 -1.22 0.44
N GLY A 158 -4.71 -1.84 -0.44
CA GLY A 158 -5.17 -1.19 -1.66
C GLY A 158 -6.22 -0.10 -1.42
N PRO A 159 -6.42 0.78 -2.41
CA PRO A 159 -7.34 1.90 -2.31
C PRO A 159 -8.80 1.44 -2.29
N LYS A 160 -9.68 2.36 -1.93
CA LYS A 160 -11.13 2.15 -1.89
C LYS A 160 -11.84 3.32 -2.54
N ILE A 161 -12.75 3.04 -3.46
CA ILE A 161 -13.62 4.04 -4.10
C ILE A 161 -15.06 3.60 -3.89
N CYS A 162 -15.83 4.41 -3.17
CA CYS A 162 -17.26 4.22 -2.93
C CYS A 162 -18.04 5.41 -3.47
N LEU A 163 -19.16 5.12 -4.13
CA LEU A 163 -20.14 6.11 -4.57
C LEU A 163 -21.54 5.58 -4.30
N GLU A 164 -22.40 6.36 -3.65
CA GLU A 164 -23.81 6.00 -3.39
C GLU A 164 -23.96 4.60 -2.74
N ASP A 165 -23.14 4.31 -1.72
CA ASP A 165 -23.02 3.00 -1.04
C ASP A 165 -22.53 1.83 -1.91
N LYS A 166 -22.24 2.08 -3.19
CA LYS A 166 -21.67 1.08 -4.09
C LYS A 166 -20.15 1.16 -4.05
N MET A 167 -19.53 0.08 -3.62
CA MET A 167 -18.08 -0.09 -3.73
C MET A 167 -17.69 -0.31 -5.20
N LEU A 168 -17.09 0.71 -5.80
CA LEU A 168 -16.63 0.71 -7.19
C LEU A 168 -15.29 -0.01 -7.31
N MET A 169 -14.33 0.35 -6.45
CA MET A 169 -12.99 -0.26 -6.43
C MET A 169 -12.58 -0.60 -5.00
N SER A 170 -12.03 -1.80 -4.79
CA SER A 170 -11.42 -2.20 -3.51
C SER A 170 -10.59 -3.47 -3.66
N SER A 171 -9.67 -3.73 -2.72
CA SER A 171 -8.95 -5.01 -2.65
C SER A 171 -9.87 -6.23 -2.51
N VAL A 172 -11.05 -6.07 -1.87
CA VAL A 172 -12.02 -7.17 -1.73
C VAL A 172 -12.70 -7.51 -3.06
N LYS A 173 -12.81 -6.54 -3.97
CA LYS A 173 -13.35 -6.72 -5.32
C LYS A 173 -12.30 -7.20 -6.33
N ASP A 174 -11.04 -7.33 -5.89
CA ASP A 174 -9.92 -7.75 -6.73
C ASP A 174 -9.75 -6.92 -8.02
N ASN A 175 -10.05 -5.62 -7.94
CA ASN A 175 -10.00 -4.71 -9.08
C ASN A 175 -9.13 -3.47 -8.82
N VAL A 176 -8.16 -3.59 -7.92
CA VAL A 176 -7.20 -2.54 -7.59
C VAL A 176 -5.79 -3.02 -7.81
N GLY A 177 -4.90 -2.12 -8.21
CA GLY A 177 -3.50 -2.42 -8.52
C GLY A 177 -2.59 -1.24 -8.22
N ARG A 178 -1.29 -1.49 -8.19
CA ARG A 178 -0.27 -0.43 -8.05
C ARG A 178 -0.50 0.65 -9.11
N GLY A 179 -0.20 1.91 -8.76
CA GLY A 179 -0.34 3.05 -9.64
C GLY A 179 -1.61 3.85 -9.39
N LEU A 180 -2.29 4.22 -10.49
CA LEU A 180 -3.52 5.01 -10.46
C LEU A 180 -4.72 4.09 -10.61
N ASN A 181 -5.63 4.13 -9.65
CA ASN A 181 -6.89 3.41 -9.68
C ASN A 181 -8.00 4.40 -10.02
N ILE A 182 -8.64 4.20 -11.18
CA ILE A 182 -9.56 5.17 -11.75
C ILE A 182 -10.93 4.54 -11.96
N ALA A 183 -11.98 5.20 -11.47
CA ALA A 183 -13.37 4.86 -11.75
C ALA A 183 -14.06 6.02 -12.48
N LEU A 184 -14.66 5.70 -13.63
CA LEU A 184 -15.44 6.61 -14.46
C LEU A 184 -16.91 6.40 -14.16
N VAL A 185 -17.62 7.49 -13.89
CA VAL A 185 -19.02 7.45 -13.48
C VAL A 185 -19.80 8.47 -14.28
N ASN A 186 -21.02 8.12 -14.69
CA ASN A 186 -21.94 9.07 -15.29
C ASN A 186 -22.44 10.08 -14.24
N GLY A 187 -22.16 11.37 -14.43
CA GLY A 187 -22.54 12.42 -13.49
C GLY A 187 -24.04 12.74 -13.39
N VAL A 188 -24.87 12.17 -14.29
CA VAL A 188 -26.33 12.33 -14.26
C VAL A 188 -26.99 11.26 -13.40
N ASN A 189 -26.65 9.98 -13.55
CA ASN A 189 -27.32 8.89 -12.84
C ASN A 189 -26.45 8.20 -11.76
N GLY A 190 -25.16 8.56 -11.67
CA GLY A 190 -24.23 7.97 -10.71
C GLY A 190 -23.83 6.52 -11.03
N GLU A 191 -24.08 6.04 -12.25
CA GLU A 191 -23.70 4.68 -12.66
C GLU A 191 -22.23 4.58 -13.04
N LEU A 192 -21.61 3.46 -12.67
CA LEU A 192 -20.25 3.12 -13.06
C LEU A 192 -20.20 2.82 -14.56
N LEU A 193 -19.38 3.57 -15.28
CA LEU A 193 -19.09 3.34 -16.69
C LEU A 193 -17.96 2.31 -16.84
N GLU A 194 -16.83 2.59 -16.19
CA GLU A 194 -15.66 1.70 -16.22
C GLU A 194 -14.77 1.95 -15.00
N ALA A 195 -14.07 0.92 -14.51
CA ALA A 195 -13.08 1.03 -13.45
C ALA A 195 -11.84 0.21 -13.80
N ARG A 196 -10.65 0.81 -13.69
CA ARG A 196 -9.39 0.15 -14.02
C ARG A 196 -8.22 0.70 -13.20
N SER A 197 -7.22 -0.13 -12.96
CA SER A 197 -5.94 0.27 -12.39
C SER A 197 -4.85 0.37 -13.46
N PHE A 198 -3.99 1.37 -13.36
CA PHE A 198 -2.87 1.62 -14.28
C PHE A 198 -1.57 1.69 -13.50
N ASP A 199 -0.65 0.75 -13.77
CA ASP A 199 0.65 0.68 -13.09
C ASP A 199 1.59 1.80 -13.57
N MET A 200 1.75 2.83 -12.74
CA MET A 200 2.61 3.99 -13.03
C MET A 200 4.07 3.79 -12.59
N TRP A 201 4.45 2.57 -12.17
CA TRP A 201 5.84 2.21 -11.86
C TRP A 201 6.46 1.37 -12.98
N ALA A 202 5.82 0.24 -13.32
CA ALA A 202 6.33 -0.72 -14.30
C ALA A 202 5.47 -0.85 -15.57
N GLY A 203 4.28 -0.26 -15.60
CA GLY A 203 3.35 -0.34 -16.72
C GLY A 203 3.61 0.68 -17.83
N ASP A 204 2.73 0.64 -18.85
CA ASP A 204 2.73 1.60 -19.96
C ASP A 204 1.69 2.71 -19.73
N VAL A 205 2.14 3.96 -19.75
CA VAL A 205 1.29 5.16 -19.63
C VAL A 205 0.31 5.30 -20.80
N ASN A 206 0.60 4.69 -21.95
CA ASN A 206 -0.31 4.74 -23.11
C ASN A 206 -1.66 4.08 -22.84
N ASP A 207 -1.71 3.08 -21.96
CA ASP A 207 -2.97 2.42 -21.62
C ASP A 207 -3.87 3.33 -20.80
N LEU A 208 -3.29 4.15 -19.92
CA LEU A 208 -4.00 5.22 -19.23
C LEU A 208 -4.51 6.27 -20.22
N LEU A 209 -3.67 6.71 -21.16
CA LEU A 209 -4.07 7.71 -22.16
C LEU A 209 -5.24 7.23 -23.04
N LYS A 210 -5.24 5.97 -23.48
CA LYS A 210 -6.36 5.38 -24.24
C LYS A 210 -7.66 5.36 -23.42
N PHE A 211 -7.56 5.24 -22.11
CA PHE A 211 -8.70 5.19 -21.20
C PHE A 211 -9.28 6.58 -20.89
N ILE A 212 -8.44 7.60 -20.70
CA ILE A 212 -8.87 8.94 -20.27
C ILE A 212 -9.16 9.93 -21.42
N ARG A 213 -8.64 9.69 -22.63
CA ARG A 213 -8.93 10.55 -23.79
C ARG A 213 -10.39 10.50 -24.27
N PRO A 214 -11.06 9.34 -24.37
CA PRO A 214 -12.42 9.26 -24.91
C PRO A 214 -13.53 9.67 -23.93
N LEU A 215 -13.21 10.41 -22.86
CA LEU A 215 -14.22 10.82 -21.87
C LEU A 215 -15.20 11.83 -22.45
N HIS A 216 -16.49 11.51 -22.32
CA HIS A 216 -17.57 12.43 -22.63
C HIS A 216 -17.72 13.48 -21.52
N GLU A 217 -18.11 14.69 -21.91
CA GLU A 217 -18.58 15.70 -20.95
C GLU A 217 -19.72 15.12 -20.11
N GLY A 218 -19.77 15.48 -18.83
CA GLY A 218 -20.70 14.82 -17.90
C GLY A 218 -20.02 13.80 -17.00
N THR A 219 -18.95 13.16 -17.46
CA THR A 219 -18.29 12.05 -16.75
C THR A 219 -17.52 12.53 -15.52
N LEU A 220 -17.78 11.91 -14.37
CA LEU A 220 -17.02 12.04 -13.14
C LEU A 220 -15.84 11.06 -13.17
N VAL A 221 -14.68 11.52 -12.70
CA VAL A 221 -13.44 10.75 -12.68
C VAL A 221 -12.93 10.67 -11.25
N PHE A 222 -13.02 9.50 -10.65
CA PHE A 222 -12.48 9.22 -9.32
C PHE A 222 -11.11 8.60 -9.46
N VAL A 223 -10.13 9.10 -8.72
CA VAL A 223 -8.74 8.63 -8.76
C VAL A 223 -8.25 8.39 -7.34
N ALA A 224 -7.61 7.25 -7.13
CA ALA A 224 -6.91 6.89 -5.91
C ALA A 224 -5.53 6.30 -6.23
N SER A 225 -4.47 6.83 -5.61
CA SER A 225 -3.12 6.27 -5.76
C SER A 225 -2.94 5.00 -4.94
N TYR A 226 -2.05 4.11 -5.39
CA TYR A 226 -1.58 2.95 -4.64
C TYR A 226 -0.10 2.69 -4.91
N ASP A 227 0.72 2.62 -3.86
CA ASP A 227 2.18 2.47 -3.92
C ASP A 227 2.90 3.63 -4.63
N ASP A 228 2.85 3.71 -5.97
CA ASP A 228 3.48 4.79 -6.74
C ASP A 228 2.62 5.28 -7.93
N PRO A 229 2.06 6.50 -7.88
CA PRO A 229 1.22 7.01 -8.95
C PRO A 229 1.97 7.75 -10.08
N ALA A 230 3.26 8.06 -9.94
CA ALA A 230 3.84 9.17 -10.72
C ALA A 230 5.03 8.82 -11.62
N THR A 231 5.77 7.72 -11.37
CA THR A 231 7.07 7.47 -12.05
C THR A 231 6.97 7.45 -13.58
N LYS A 232 5.86 6.92 -14.12
CA LYS A 232 5.60 6.85 -15.57
C LYS A 232 4.67 7.94 -16.09
N MET A 233 4.19 8.86 -15.24
CA MET A 233 3.33 9.96 -15.70
C MET A 233 4.11 10.93 -16.58
N ASN A 234 3.60 11.15 -17.79
CA ASN A 234 4.13 12.14 -18.73
C ASN A 234 3.35 13.47 -18.67
N ASP A 235 3.88 14.50 -19.33
CA ASP A 235 3.27 15.83 -19.37
C ASP A 235 1.85 15.83 -19.94
N GLU A 236 1.58 14.94 -20.90
CA GLU A 236 0.25 14.80 -21.48
C GLU A 236 -0.77 14.28 -20.45
N THR A 237 -0.43 13.23 -19.71
CA THR A 237 -1.29 12.67 -18.66
C THR A 237 -1.54 13.72 -17.57
N ARG A 238 -0.49 14.45 -17.17
CA ARG A 238 -0.58 15.56 -16.20
C ARG A 238 -1.53 16.65 -16.69
N LYS A 239 -1.41 17.02 -17.97
CA LYS A 239 -2.27 18.01 -18.61
C LYS A 239 -3.74 17.57 -18.60
N ILE A 240 -4.02 16.31 -18.96
CA ILE A 240 -5.39 15.78 -18.96
C ILE A 240 -5.99 15.83 -17.55
N PHE A 241 -5.26 15.42 -16.51
CA PHE A 241 -5.77 15.54 -15.14
C PHE A 241 -5.99 16.99 -14.72
N SER A 242 -5.14 17.91 -15.16
CA SER A 242 -5.38 19.35 -14.94
C SER A 242 -6.64 19.86 -15.64
N GLU A 243 -6.92 19.40 -16.86
CA GLU A 243 -8.17 19.71 -17.59
C GLU A 243 -9.42 19.08 -16.93
N LEU A 244 -9.23 18.01 -16.15
CA LEU A 244 -10.30 17.41 -15.32
C LEU A 244 -10.51 18.14 -13.99
N GLY A 245 -9.69 19.15 -13.69
CA GLY A 245 -9.79 20.00 -12.49
C GLY A 245 -8.71 19.78 -11.44
N SER A 246 -7.69 18.94 -11.69
CA SER A 246 -6.61 18.70 -10.72
C SER A 246 -5.57 19.82 -10.70
N THR A 247 -5.21 20.24 -9.49
CA THR A 247 -4.12 21.17 -9.22
C THR A 247 -2.81 20.45 -8.94
N ASN A 248 -2.85 19.33 -8.20
CA ASN A 248 -1.64 18.62 -7.77
C ASN A 248 -1.07 17.68 -8.83
N ALA A 249 -1.84 17.28 -9.86
CA ALA A 249 -1.38 16.34 -10.89
C ALA A 249 -0.08 16.76 -11.58
N LYS A 250 0.18 18.07 -11.71
CA LYS A 250 1.42 18.59 -12.30
C LYS A 250 2.66 18.29 -11.46
N GLU A 251 2.50 18.17 -10.15
CA GLU A 251 3.59 18.07 -9.19
C GLU A 251 3.71 16.68 -8.54
N LEU A 252 2.80 15.75 -8.86
CA LEU A 252 2.85 14.39 -8.34
C LEU A 252 4.21 13.73 -8.59
N ALA A 253 4.79 13.23 -7.51
CA ALA A 253 6.10 12.59 -7.48
C ALA A 253 6.02 11.15 -6.95
N PHE A 254 7.18 10.49 -6.96
CA PHE A 254 7.33 9.09 -6.58
C PHE A 254 6.73 8.78 -5.20
N ARG A 255 5.77 7.85 -5.16
CA ARG A 255 5.02 7.40 -3.98
C ARG A 255 4.23 8.47 -3.22
N ASP A 256 3.91 9.58 -3.86
CA ASP A 256 2.97 10.52 -3.27
C ASP A 256 1.61 9.84 -3.06
N SER A 257 0.95 10.11 -1.93
CA SER A 257 -0.45 9.75 -1.76
C SER A 257 -1.31 10.82 -2.45
N TRP A 258 -2.27 10.38 -3.25
CA TRP A 258 -3.16 11.29 -3.98
C TRP A 258 -4.54 10.68 -4.14
N VAL A 259 -5.55 11.49 -3.84
CA VAL A 259 -6.96 11.20 -4.10
C VAL A 259 -7.56 12.41 -4.78
N PHE A 260 -8.34 12.16 -5.83
CA PHE A 260 -8.89 13.21 -6.65
C PHE A 260 -10.24 12.79 -7.21
N VAL A 261 -11.17 13.73 -7.23
CA VAL A 261 -12.44 13.58 -7.94
C VAL A 261 -12.60 14.77 -8.87
N GLY A 262 -12.58 14.50 -10.17
CA GLY A 262 -12.73 15.52 -11.23
C GLY A 262 -13.95 15.26 -12.09
N ALA A 263 -14.13 16.12 -13.08
CA ALA A 263 -15.17 15.94 -14.09
C ALA A 263 -14.70 16.42 -15.45
N LYS A 264 -15.12 15.74 -16.52
CA LYS A 264 -14.91 16.25 -17.87
C LYS A 264 -15.83 17.45 -18.14
N GLY A 265 -15.24 18.53 -18.67
CA GLY A 265 -15.93 19.79 -18.96
C GLY A 265 -16.06 20.73 -17.76
N VAL A 266 -15.27 20.52 -16.69
CA VAL A 266 -15.20 21.50 -15.59
C VAL A 266 -14.35 22.70 -16.02
N GLN A 267 -14.80 23.92 -15.70
CA GLN A 267 -14.03 25.14 -15.96
C GLN A 267 -13.12 25.50 -14.78
N ASP A 268 -13.56 25.18 -13.57
CA ASP A 268 -12.86 25.47 -12.34
C ASP A 268 -12.07 24.26 -11.80
N LYS A 269 -11.19 24.54 -10.85
CA LYS A 269 -10.47 23.52 -10.09
C LYS A 269 -11.45 22.70 -9.25
N SER A 270 -11.21 21.40 -9.13
CA SER A 270 -12.04 20.56 -8.28
C SER A 270 -11.82 20.89 -6.81
N PRO A 271 -12.88 21.04 -6.00
CA PRO A 271 -12.76 21.13 -4.55
C PRO A 271 -12.41 19.78 -3.90
N PHE A 272 -12.46 18.69 -4.67
CA PHE A 272 -12.29 17.32 -4.19
C PHE A 272 -10.92 16.78 -4.59
N GLU A 273 -9.88 17.30 -3.95
CA GLU A 273 -8.50 16.87 -4.17
C GLU A 273 -7.71 16.88 -2.85
N GLN A 274 -6.93 15.84 -2.59
CA GLN A 274 -5.93 15.84 -1.52
C GLN A 274 -4.65 15.17 -2.03
N HIS A 275 -3.52 15.70 -1.57
CA HIS A 275 -2.17 15.24 -1.93
C HIS A 275 -1.28 15.26 -0.70
N MET A 276 -0.46 14.22 -0.55
CA MET A 276 0.57 14.15 0.48
C MET A 276 1.88 13.69 -0.15
N LYS A 277 2.87 14.56 -0.07
CA LYS A 277 4.19 14.33 -0.65
C LYS A 277 4.95 13.27 0.14
N ASN A 278 5.60 12.37 -0.57
CA ASN A 278 6.57 11.45 -0.01
C ASN A 278 7.81 12.20 0.48
N SER A 279 8.07 12.14 1.79
CA SER A 279 9.25 12.74 2.41
C SER A 279 9.72 11.91 3.59
N LYS A 280 11.01 11.57 3.62
CA LYS A 280 11.63 10.74 4.66
C LYS A 280 11.36 11.23 6.09
N ASN A 281 11.15 12.54 6.26
CA ASN A 281 10.98 13.16 7.59
C ASN A 281 9.52 13.20 8.07
N THR A 282 8.54 13.10 7.17
CA THR A 282 7.11 13.26 7.50
C THR A 282 6.29 12.01 7.18
N ASN A 283 6.91 11.00 6.55
CA ASN A 283 6.23 9.77 6.19
C ASN A 283 5.77 8.99 7.43
N LYS A 284 4.53 8.50 7.37
CA LYS A 284 3.95 7.62 8.39
C LYS A 284 4.46 6.19 8.27
N TYR A 285 4.77 5.74 7.06
CA TYR A 285 5.31 4.42 6.78
C TYR A 285 6.76 4.52 6.31
N GLU A 286 7.51 3.42 6.35
CA GLU A 286 8.90 3.39 5.91
C GLU A 286 9.02 3.60 4.39
N GLY A 287 9.14 4.87 3.96
CA GLY A 287 9.26 5.24 2.55
C GLY A 287 7.93 5.45 1.80
N TRP A 288 6.81 5.56 2.53
CA TRP A 288 5.50 5.99 1.99
C TRP A 288 4.80 6.97 2.94
N PRO A 289 4.11 7.99 2.40
CA PRO A 289 3.29 8.91 3.18
C PRO A 289 2.02 8.22 3.72
N GLU A 290 1.29 8.93 4.59
CA GLU A 290 0.01 8.44 5.11
C GLU A 290 -1.02 8.25 3.99
N ALA A 291 -1.93 7.29 4.16
CA ALA A 291 -3.07 7.11 3.27
C ALA A 291 -4.04 8.27 3.41
N LEU A 292 -4.50 8.82 2.29
CA LEU A 292 -5.44 9.92 2.25
C LEU A 292 -6.86 9.41 2.19
N GLU A 293 -7.77 10.17 2.80
CA GLU A 293 -9.20 9.94 2.73
C GLU A 293 -9.89 11.24 2.32
N LEU A 294 -10.66 11.17 1.25
CA LEU A 294 -11.45 12.27 0.73
C LEU A 294 -12.90 11.79 0.63
N GLU A 295 -13.78 12.56 1.25
CA GLU A 295 -15.20 12.25 1.31
C GLU A 295 -16.01 13.51 1.04
N GLY A 296 -17.22 13.34 0.50
CA GLY A 296 -18.04 14.50 0.16
C GLY A 296 -19.30 14.16 -0.62
N CYS A 297 -19.93 15.22 -1.10
CA CYS A 297 -21.19 15.19 -1.84
C CYS A 297 -21.00 15.97 -3.14
N ILE A 298 -21.15 15.31 -4.29
CA ILE A 298 -20.99 15.92 -5.61
C ILE A 298 -22.37 16.35 -6.12
N PRO A 299 -22.58 17.61 -6.51
CA PRO A 299 -23.84 18.02 -7.15
C PRO A 299 -24.13 17.17 -8.38
N GLN A 300 -25.29 16.54 -8.43
CA GLN A 300 -25.73 15.72 -9.55
C GLN A 300 -26.01 16.65 -10.74
N ARG A 301 -25.52 16.29 -11.93
CA ARG A 301 -25.85 17.04 -13.14
C ARG A 301 -27.32 16.83 -13.45
N THR A 302 -28.09 17.91 -13.46
CA THR A 302 -29.43 17.89 -14.02
C THR A 302 -29.33 17.89 -15.55
N VAL A 303 -30.15 17.07 -16.21
CA VAL A 303 -30.33 17.19 -17.67
C VAL A 303 -31.05 18.51 -17.89
N GLY A 304 -30.32 19.57 -18.23
CA GLY A 304 -30.94 20.80 -18.71
C GLY A 304 -31.71 20.52 -20.02
N PRO A 305 -32.77 21.28 -20.34
CA PRO A 305 -33.41 21.20 -21.66
C PRO A 305 -32.35 21.47 -22.73
N GLN A 306 -32.22 20.55 -23.70
CA GLN A 306 -31.38 20.70 -24.89
C GLN A 306 -31.86 21.85 -25.78
#